data_AF-A0A1Q8YJF7-F1
#
_entry.id   AF-A0A1Q8YJF7-F1
#
_cell.length_a   1.000
_cell.length_b   1.000
_cell.length_c   1.000
_cell.angle_alpha   90.00
_cell.angle_beta   90.00
_cell.angle_gamma   90.00
#
_symmetry.space_group_name_H-M   'P 1'
#
loop_
_entity.id
_entity.type
_entity.pdbx_description
1 polymer ?
#
loop_
_entity_poly.entity_id
_entity_poly.type
_entity_poly.pdbx_seq_one_letter_code
_entity_poly.pdbx_strand_id
1 'polypeptide(L)'
;MQPKTTQSTNPSSSLDLLRQFVGKKATAIVRYSWWEKEEVSTECNIPREQSFSFTSGPLAVVFEDGSVLGVASDPGINSVIVWLDRAAGQADISQTLSEDAELFPINASDETYSEPFWNKFAERTLSGFSILKSKEMNASEAGLPSELGLCFHFGSDERFIASHGLHNGSDDFSVIADSQFDPIARGKIEELPLL
;
A
#
# COMPACT_ATOMS: atom_id res chain seq x y z
N MET A 1 -8.04 -29.63 -5.70
CA MET A 1 -8.46 -28.37 -5.08
C MET A 1 -7.61 -27.28 -5.68
N GLN A 2 -8.21 -26.33 -6.40
CA GLN A 2 -7.48 -25.13 -6.80
C GLN A 2 -7.31 -24.25 -5.56
N PRO A 3 -6.11 -23.69 -5.29
CA PRO A 3 -5.97 -22.67 -4.26
C PRO A 3 -6.87 -21.50 -4.66
N LYS A 4 -7.69 -21.03 -3.73
CA LYS A 4 -8.42 -19.78 -3.90
C LYS A 4 -7.37 -18.67 -3.91
N THR A 5 -6.92 -18.25 -5.08
CA THR A 5 -6.25 -16.96 -5.24
C THR A 5 -7.25 -15.90 -4.79
N THR A 6 -6.91 -15.15 -3.75
CA THR A 6 -7.70 -13.99 -3.33
C THR A 6 -7.61 -12.98 -4.48
N GLN A 7 -8.71 -12.83 -5.22
CA GLN A 7 -8.75 -11.92 -6.36
C GLN A 7 -8.51 -10.50 -5.87
N SER A 8 -7.46 -9.85 -6.39
CA SER A 8 -7.19 -8.45 -6.10
C SER A 8 -8.19 -7.57 -6.84
N THR A 9 -8.63 -6.50 -6.17
CA THR A 9 -9.61 -5.56 -6.70
C THR A 9 -9.26 -4.13 -6.30
N ASN A 10 -9.75 -3.14 -7.04
CA ASN A 10 -9.55 -1.74 -6.67
C ASN A 10 -10.29 -1.40 -5.34
N PRO A 11 -9.83 -0.38 -4.58
CA PRO A 11 -10.39 -0.04 -3.28
C PRO A 11 -11.91 0.13 -3.21
N SER A 12 -12.53 0.89 -4.13
CA SER A 12 -13.98 1.13 -4.08
C SER A 12 -14.83 -0.12 -4.29
N SER A 13 -14.31 -1.11 -5.01
CA SER A 13 -14.94 -2.43 -5.18
C SER A 13 -14.69 -3.37 -3.99
N SER A 14 -13.80 -2.98 -3.07
CA SER A 14 -13.29 -3.80 -1.97
C SER A 14 -13.81 -3.37 -0.60
N LEU A 15 -14.93 -2.65 -0.54
CA LEU A 15 -15.46 -2.08 0.71
C LEU A 15 -15.67 -3.12 1.82
N ASP A 16 -16.22 -4.28 1.51
CA ASP A 16 -16.47 -5.32 2.51
C ASP A 16 -15.18 -5.99 3.01
N LEU A 17 -14.14 -6.01 2.17
CA LEU A 17 -12.80 -6.41 2.59
C LEU A 17 -12.19 -5.36 3.52
N LEU A 18 -12.14 -4.11 3.08
CA LEU A 18 -11.49 -3.01 3.81
C LEU A 18 -12.16 -2.74 5.16
N ARG A 19 -13.50 -2.87 5.25
CA ARG A 19 -14.25 -2.71 6.50
C ARG A 19 -13.81 -3.69 7.58
N GLN A 20 -13.28 -4.86 7.22
CA GLN A 20 -12.80 -5.84 8.19
C GLN A 20 -11.57 -5.34 8.95
N PHE A 21 -10.84 -4.34 8.46
CA PHE A 21 -9.62 -3.84 9.07
C PHE A 21 -9.83 -2.57 9.89
N VAL A 22 -10.89 -1.82 9.63
CA VAL A 22 -11.22 -0.62 10.39
C VAL A 22 -11.50 -0.98 11.85
N GLY A 23 -10.89 -0.25 12.78
CA GLY A 23 -10.95 -0.49 14.21
C GLY A 23 -9.91 -1.49 14.73
N LYS A 24 -9.11 -2.12 13.86
CA LYS A 24 -8.01 -3.01 14.28
C LYS A 24 -6.70 -2.25 14.42
N LYS A 25 -5.87 -2.69 15.37
CA LYS A 25 -4.50 -2.21 15.51
C LYS A 25 -3.58 -2.84 14.47
N ALA A 26 -2.84 -2.01 13.71
CA ALA A 26 -1.75 -2.46 12.87
C ALA A 26 -0.53 -2.77 13.75
N THR A 27 -0.01 -4.00 13.68
CA THR A 27 1.16 -4.45 14.45
C THR A 27 2.45 -4.38 13.63
N ALA A 28 2.34 -4.45 12.30
CA ALA A 28 3.46 -4.24 11.41
C ALA A 28 3.00 -3.68 10.07
N ILE A 29 3.89 -2.93 9.42
CA ILE A 29 3.73 -2.46 8.05
C ILE A 29 5.00 -2.87 7.33
N VAL A 30 4.87 -3.67 6.29
CA VAL A 30 5.99 -4.35 5.63
C VAL A 30 5.91 -4.10 4.14
N ARG A 31 7.00 -3.61 3.56
CA ARG A 31 7.18 -3.50 2.12
C ARG A 31 7.92 -4.74 1.65
N TYR A 32 7.35 -5.44 0.68
CA TYR A 32 7.98 -6.59 0.05
C TYR A 32 8.62 -6.12 -1.24
N SER A 33 9.95 -6.17 -1.27
CA SER A 33 10.81 -5.67 -2.34
C SER A 33 11.20 -6.81 -3.27
N TRP A 34 11.34 -6.55 -4.57
CA TRP A 34 11.95 -7.51 -5.51
C TRP A 34 13.47 -7.67 -5.33
N TRP A 35 14.09 -6.78 -4.57
CA TRP A 35 15.52 -6.79 -4.23
C TRP A 35 15.72 -6.86 -2.73
N GLU A 36 16.82 -7.45 -2.28
CA GLU A 36 17.25 -7.34 -0.88
C GLU A 36 17.39 -5.86 -0.51
N LYS A 37 17.04 -5.50 0.73
CA LYS A 37 17.02 -4.10 1.17
C LYS A 37 18.40 -3.43 1.05
N GLU A 38 19.47 -4.21 1.22
CA GLU A 38 20.86 -3.82 1.02
C GLU A 38 21.16 -3.41 -0.43
N GLU A 39 20.44 -3.97 -1.40
CA GLU A 39 20.65 -3.79 -2.84
C GLU A 39 19.77 -2.70 -3.44
N VAL A 40 18.60 -2.41 -2.84
CA VAL A 40 17.63 -1.39 -3.32
C VAL A 40 18.31 -0.08 -3.68
N SER A 41 19.24 0.39 -2.85
CA SER A 41 19.91 1.68 -3.12
C SER A 41 20.74 1.70 -4.40
N THR A 42 21.35 0.57 -4.77
CA THR A 42 22.18 0.45 -5.96
C THR A 42 21.33 0.14 -7.19
N GLU A 43 20.40 -0.81 -7.06
CA GLU A 43 19.58 -1.31 -8.16
C GLU A 43 18.49 -0.32 -8.59
N CYS A 44 17.95 0.44 -7.64
CA CYS A 44 16.84 1.37 -7.88
C CYS A 44 17.27 2.85 -7.83
N ASN A 45 18.52 3.15 -7.47
CA ASN A 45 19.01 4.53 -7.25
C ASN A 45 18.14 5.31 -6.23
N ILE A 46 17.75 4.65 -5.14
CA ILE A 46 16.95 5.19 -4.05
C ILE A 46 17.85 5.38 -2.81
N PRO A 47 17.76 6.51 -2.07
CA PRO A 47 18.45 6.63 -0.79
C PRO A 47 18.06 5.52 0.17
N ARG A 48 19.02 4.98 0.93
CA ARG A 48 18.81 3.79 1.75
C ARG A 48 17.60 3.93 2.68
N GLU A 49 17.49 5.06 3.35
CA GLU A 49 16.42 5.40 4.28
C GLU A 49 15.03 5.46 3.63
N GLN A 50 14.96 5.64 2.31
CA GLN A 50 13.70 5.70 1.55
C GLN A 50 13.35 4.37 0.85
N SER A 51 14.14 3.32 1.08
CA SER A 51 13.93 2.01 0.43
C SER A 51 12.53 1.46 0.71
N PHE A 52 12.04 1.58 1.94
CA PHE A 52 10.67 1.24 2.30
C PHE A 52 9.65 1.95 1.39
N SER A 53 9.76 3.28 1.25
CA SER A 53 8.79 4.10 0.52
C SER A 53 8.74 3.81 -0.98
N PHE A 54 9.92 3.58 -1.59
CA PHE A 54 10.06 3.64 -3.05
C PHE A 54 10.60 2.39 -3.73
N THR A 55 10.93 1.32 -3.00
CA THR A 55 11.27 0.04 -3.65
C THR A 55 10.09 -0.50 -4.47
N SER A 56 10.36 -1.32 -5.48
CA SER A 56 9.31 -2.00 -6.25
C SER A 56 8.81 -3.24 -5.53
N GLY A 57 7.49 -3.46 -5.57
CA GLY A 57 6.81 -4.62 -4.98
C GLY A 57 5.62 -4.20 -4.09
N PRO A 58 4.91 -5.15 -3.44
CA PRO A 58 3.66 -4.89 -2.71
C PRO A 58 3.85 -4.52 -1.23
N LEU A 59 2.85 -3.85 -0.66
CA LEU A 59 2.77 -3.52 0.77
C LEU A 59 1.89 -4.53 1.48
N ALA A 60 2.28 -4.93 2.69
CA ALA A 60 1.46 -5.66 3.64
C ALA A 60 1.23 -4.82 4.91
N VAL A 61 -0.02 -4.73 5.35
CA VAL A 61 -0.38 -4.20 6.67
C VAL A 61 -0.88 -5.37 7.53
N VAL A 62 -0.14 -5.67 8.59
CA VAL A 62 -0.42 -6.77 9.52
C VAL A 62 -1.20 -6.22 10.70
N PHE A 63 -2.30 -6.88 11.05
CA PHE A 63 -3.18 -6.47 12.14
C PHE A 63 -3.07 -7.42 13.34
N GLU A 64 -3.53 -6.94 14.51
CA GLU A 64 -3.40 -7.65 15.79
C GLU A 64 -4.08 -9.03 15.86
N ASP A 65 -5.07 -9.30 14.99
CA ASP A 65 -5.72 -10.61 14.87
C ASP A 65 -5.00 -11.56 13.91
N GLY A 66 -3.84 -11.15 13.39
CA GLY A 66 -3.03 -11.88 12.42
C GLY A 66 -3.52 -11.76 10.97
N SER A 67 -4.59 -11.02 10.70
CA SER A 67 -5.00 -10.72 9.32
C SER A 67 -4.03 -9.76 8.65
N VAL A 68 -3.87 -9.92 7.33
CA VAL A 68 -2.95 -9.12 6.52
C VAL A 68 -3.67 -8.57 5.31
N LEU A 69 -3.63 -7.24 5.17
CA LEU A 69 -4.11 -6.54 3.98
C LEU A 69 -2.93 -6.31 3.03
N GLY A 70 -3.01 -6.90 1.83
CA GLY A 70 -2.06 -6.64 0.75
C GLY A 70 -2.51 -5.45 -0.09
N VAL A 71 -1.54 -4.63 -0.53
CA VAL A 71 -1.76 -3.48 -1.41
C VAL A 71 -0.65 -3.42 -2.46
N ALA A 72 -1.00 -3.12 -3.71
CA ALA A 72 -0.05 -2.90 -4.79
C ALA A 72 -0.62 -1.90 -5.80
N SER A 73 0.14 -1.63 -6.86
CA SER A 73 -0.37 -0.98 -8.07
C SER A 73 -0.74 -2.03 -9.12
N ASP A 74 -1.79 -1.74 -9.89
CA ASP A 74 -2.05 -2.36 -11.18
C ASP A 74 -2.14 -1.26 -12.26
N PRO A 75 -1.07 -1.07 -13.06
CA PRO A 75 -1.05 -0.12 -14.17
C PRO A 75 -2.13 -0.40 -15.23
N GLY A 76 -2.58 -1.64 -15.38
CA GLY A 76 -3.59 -2.02 -16.36
C GLY A 76 -4.98 -1.45 -16.08
N ILE A 77 -5.26 -1.12 -14.82
CA ILE A 77 -6.48 -0.42 -14.39
C ILE A 77 -6.20 0.98 -13.82
N ASN A 78 -4.95 1.45 -13.99
CA ASN A 78 -4.47 2.74 -13.52
C ASN A 78 -4.80 2.98 -12.03
N SER A 79 -4.63 1.97 -11.18
CA SER A 79 -5.17 2.00 -9.82
C SER A 79 -4.28 1.28 -8.84
N VAL A 80 -4.35 1.65 -7.57
CA VAL A 80 -3.97 0.71 -6.51
C VAL A 80 -5.00 -0.42 -6.44
N ILE A 81 -4.54 -1.59 -6.00
CA ILE A 81 -5.34 -2.79 -5.78
C ILE A 81 -5.11 -3.30 -4.36
N VAL A 82 -6.13 -3.96 -3.81
CA VAL A 82 -6.09 -4.57 -2.48
C VAL A 82 -6.56 -6.02 -2.52
N TRP A 83 -6.06 -6.83 -1.59
CA TRP A 83 -6.51 -8.20 -1.38
C TRP A 83 -6.30 -8.63 0.08
N LEU A 84 -7.03 -9.66 0.51
CA LEU A 84 -6.76 -10.33 1.78
C LEU A 84 -5.58 -11.29 1.57
N ASP A 85 -4.42 -10.95 2.09
CA ASP A 85 -3.21 -11.78 1.98
C ASP A 85 -3.26 -12.95 2.96
N ARG A 86 -3.67 -12.66 4.21
CA ARG A 86 -3.91 -13.67 5.25
C ARG A 86 -5.18 -13.35 6.02
N ALA A 87 -6.04 -14.35 6.20
CA ALA A 87 -7.23 -14.23 7.05
C ALA A 87 -6.91 -14.52 8.52
N ALA A 88 -7.67 -13.91 9.43
CA ALA A 88 -7.51 -14.14 10.87
C ALA A 88 -7.72 -15.63 11.22
N GLY A 89 -6.78 -16.21 11.96
CA GLY A 89 -6.87 -17.58 12.46
C GLY A 89 -6.80 -18.69 11.41
N GLN A 90 -6.48 -18.39 10.14
CA GLN A 90 -6.18 -19.43 9.15
C GLN A 90 -4.71 -19.86 9.25
N ALA A 91 -4.49 -21.17 9.25
CA ALA A 91 -3.18 -21.76 8.95
C ALA A 91 -2.90 -21.58 7.45
N ASP A 92 -1.67 -21.25 7.07
CA ASP A 92 -1.26 -20.94 5.69
C ASP A 92 -1.61 -22.09 4.72
N ILE A 93 -2.59 -21.86 3.86
CA ILE A 93 -2.99 -22.80 2.77
C ILE A 93 -2.73 -22.20 1.37
N SER A 94 -2.26 -20.96 1.30
CA SER A 94 -1.85 -20.25 0.09
C SER A 94 -0.56 -19.49 0.37
N GLN A 95 0.32 -19.40 -0.63
CA GLN A 95 1.56 -18.64 -0.56
C GLN A 95 1.22 -17.15 -0.30
N THR A 96 1.50 -16.70 0.92
CA THR A 96 1.36 -15.31 1.36
C THR A 96 2.55 -14.47 0.87
N LEU A 97 2.44 -13.14 0.93
CA LEU A 97 3.59 -12.26 0.66
C LEU A 97 4.82 -12.62 1.51
N SER A 98 4.60 -13.07 2.75
CA SER A 98 5.67 -13.47 3.66
C SER A 98 6.39 -14.77 3.31
N GLU A 99 5.80 -15.59 2.44
CA GLU A 99 6.32 -16.90 2.04
C GLU A 99 6.87 -16.88 0.61
N ASP A 100 6.71 -15.77 -0.10
CA ASP A 100 7.25 -15.62 -1.44
C ASP A 100 8.78 -15.45 -1.39
N ALA A 101 9.49 -16.44 -1.94
CA ALA A 101 10.94 -16.47 -1.94
C ALA A 101 11.58 -15.42 -2.86
N GLU A 102 10.82 -14.78 -3.74
CA GLU A 102 11.28 -13.70 -4.61
C GLU A 102 11.05 -12.31 -3.99
N LEU A 103 10.46 -12.25 -2.79
CA LEU A 103 10.15 -11.02 -2.09
C LEU A 103 10.94 -10.86 -0.79
N PHE A 104 11.59 -9.70 -0.65
CA PHE A 104 12.43 -9.37 0.49
C PHE A 104 11.77 -8.30 1.37
N PRO A 105 11.54 -8.58 2.66
CA PRO A 105 10.79 -7.68 3.53
C PRO A 105 11.63 -6.48 4.02
N ILE A 106 11.01 -5.31 4.01
CA ILE A 106 11.49 -4.08 4.65
C ILE A 106 10.42 -3.62 5.64
N ASN A 107 10.74 -3.63 6.92
CA ASN A 107 9.82 -3.19 7.97
C ASN A 107 9.78 -1.66 8.04
N ALA A 108 8.59 -1.09 8.28
CA ALA A 108 8.41 0.33 8.59
C ALA A 108 9.18 0.81 9.82
N SER A 109 9.55 -0.12 10.71
CA SER A 109 10.37 0.15 11.90
C SER A 109 11.87 -0.05 11.68
N ASP A 110 12.32 -0.39 10.46
CA ASP A 110 13.73 -0.55 10.16
C ASP A 110 14.41 0.83 10.11
N GLU A 111 15.20 1.15 11.14
CA GLU A 111 15.85 2.45 11.29
C GLU A 111 16.91 2.76 10.22
N THR A 112 17.31 1.76 9.43
CA THR A 112 18.33 1.92 8.38
C THR A 112 17.71 2.04 6.99
N TYR A 113 16.63 1.31 6.73
CA TYR A 113 16.00 1.22 5.40
C TYR A 113 14.60 1.87 5.33
N SER A 114 14.17 2.50 6.42
CA SER A 114 12.90 3.20 6.54
C SER A 114 13.06 4.54 7.26
N GLU A 115 12.35 5.56 6.78
CA GLU A 115 12.31 6.87 7.42
C GLU A 115 11.59 6.79 8.78
N PRO A 116 12.02 7.56 9.81
CA PRO A 116 11.38 7.55 11.13
C PRO A 116 9.88 7.86 11.13
N PHE A 117 9.38 8.52 10.08
CA PHE A 117 7.96 8.78 9.86
C PHE A 117 7.11 7.51 9.90
N TRP A 118 7.63 6.38 9.41
CA TRP A 118 6.87 5.14 9.23
C TRP A 118 6.63 4.38 10.53
N ASN A 119 7.58 4.46 11.48
CA ASN A 119 7.50 3.76 12.76
C ASN A 119 6.26 4.14 13.59
N LYS A 120 5.73 5.35 13.41
CA LYS A 120 4.61 5.87 14.21
C LYS A 120 3.27 5.15 13.95
N PHE A 121 3.14 4.44 12.83
CA PHE A 121 1.91 3.75 12.45
C PHE A 121 1.83 2.33 12.99
N ALA A 122 2.97 1.75 13.38
CA ALA A 122 2.96 0.51 14.14
C ALA A 122 2.27 0.75 15.49
N GLU A 123 1.53 -0.26 15.95
CA GLU A 123 0.73 -0.23 17.18
C GLU A 123 -0.40 0.83 17.18
N ARG A 124 -0.79 1.36 16.02
CA ARG A 124 -1.92 2.28 15.88
C ARG A 124 -3.17 1.59 15.36
N THR A 125 -4.34 2.06 15.83
CA THR A 125 -5.63 1.61 15.34
C THR A 125 -5.98 2.31 14.04
N LEU A 126 -6.27 1.53 13.01
CA LEU A 126 -6.76 2.04 11.75
C LEU A 126 -8.19 2.58 11.94
N SER A 127 -8.41 3.87 11.70
CA SER A 127 -9.69 4.54 11.88
C SER A 127 -10.54 4.59 10.61
N GLY A 128 -9.94 4.43 9.42
CA GLY A 128 -10.69 4.51 8.18
C GLY A 128 -9.83 4.53 6.92
N PHE A 129 -10.51 4.68 5.79
CA PHE A 129 -9.91 4.76 4.46
C PHE A 129 -10.49 5.92 3.64
N SER A 130 -9.67 6.51 2.78
CA SER A 130 -10.12 7.32 1.65
C SER A 130 -9.35 6.95 0.39
N ILE A 131 -9.88 7.32 -0.76
CA ILE A 131 -9.23 7.09 -2.05
C ILE A 131 -8.85 8.42 -2.70
N LEU A 132 -7.73 8.40 -3.41
CA LEU A 132 -7.27 9.52 -4.23
C LEU A 132 -7.53 9.16 -5.70
N LYS A 133 -8.30 9.99 -6.41
CA LYS A 133 -8.63 9.80 -7.83
C LYS A 133 -8.25 11.03 -8.64
N SER A 134 -7.90 10.83 -9.91
CA SER A 134 -7.66 11.96 -10.82
C SER A 134 -8.98 12.66 -11.19
N LYS A 135 -8.99 13.99 -11.12
CA LYS A 135 -10.06 14.86 -11.66
C LYS A 135 -9.94 15.01 -13.18
N GLU A 136 -8.71 14.93 -13.68
CA GLU A 136 -8.39 15.07 -15.09
C GLU A 136 -7.98 13.70 -15.61
N MET A 137 -8.83 13.10 -16.45
CA MET A 137 -8.55 11.82 -17.09
C MET A 137 -8.53 12.01 -18.59
N ASN A 138 -7.57 11.40 -19.25
CA ASN A 138 -7.61 11.26 -20.70
C ASN A 138 -8.69 10.24 -21.11
N ALA A 139 -8.96 10.11 -22.41
CA ALA A 139 -10.00 9.23 -22.92
C ALA A 139 -9.78 7.74 -22.58
N SER A 140 -8.53 7.30 -22.45
CA SER A 140 -8.20 5.92 -22.03
C SER A 140 -8.40 5.69 -20.54
N GLU A 141 -8.19 6.70 -19.69
CA GLU A 141 -8.32 6.60 -18.24
C GLU A 141 -9.77 6.71 -17.78
N ALA A 142 -10.61 7.47 -18.50
CA ALA A 142 -12.01 7.71 -18.11
C ALA A 142 -12.86 6.43 -17.98
N GLY A 143 -12.43 5.31 -18.56
CA GLY A 143 -13.07 4.00 -18.43
C GLY A 143 -12.49 3.10 -17.34
N LEU A 144 -11.44 3.54 -16.64
CA LEU A 144 -10.73 2.77 -15.63
C LEU A 144 -11.14 3.20 -14.21
N PRO A 145 -10.94 2.34 -13.20
CA PRO A 145 -11.10 2.74 -11.80
C PRO A 145 -10.32 4.00 -11.46
N SER A 146 -9.06 4.12 -11.87
CA SER A 146 -8.24 5.33 -11.66
C SER A 146 -8.17 5.80 -10.20
N GLU A 147 -8.04 4.86 -9.27
CA GLU A 147 -7.86 5.11 -7.83
C GLU A 147 -6.38 5.08 -7.52
N LEU A 148 -5.73 6.21 -7.76
CA LEU A 148 -4.27 6.39 -7.72
C LEU A 148 -3.69 6.31 -6.31
N GLY A 149 -4.52 6.39 -5.28
CA GLY A 149 -4.05 6.19 -3.92
C GLY A 149 -5.11 5.64 -2.98
N LEU A 150 -4.68 4.83 -2.03
CA LEU A 150 -5.45 4.42 -0.86
C LEU A 150 -4.80 5.05 0.38
N CYS A 151 -5.54 5.94 1.03
CA CYS A 151 -5.14 6.56 2.28
C CYS A 151 -5.55 5.70 3.46
N PHE A 152 -4.58 5.37 4.32
CA PHE A 152 -4.80 4.68 5.59
C PHE A 152 -4.83 5.72 6.71
N HIS A 153 -5.94 5.84 7.43
CA HIS A 153 -6.09 6.82 8.52
C HIS A 153 -5.96 6.13 9.88
N PHE A 154 -5.17 6.68 10.80
CA PHE A 154 -4.89 6.12 12.13
C PHE A 154 -5.29 7.07 13.30
N GLY A 155 -5.96 8.17 12.99
CA GLY A 155 -6.31 9.25 13.92
C GLY A 155 -6.57 10.55 13.17
N SER A 156 -6.80 11.65 13.91
CA SER A 156 -7.34 12.90 13.34
C SER A 156 -6.50 13.52 12.21
N ASP A 157 -5.19 13.28 12.15
CA ASP A 157 -4.30 13.81 11.11
C ASP A 157 -3.16 12.83 10.74
N GLU A 158 -3.22 11.58 11.23
CA GLU A 158 -2.17 10.60 10.98
C GLU A 158 -2.58 9.67 9.86
N ARG A 159 -1.93 9.81 8.71
CA ARG A 159 -2.15 8.93 7.56
C ARG A 159 -0.90 8.68 6.75
N PHE A 160 -0.96 7.64 5.94
CA PHE A 160 -0.07 7.46 4.80
C PHE A 160 -0.86 7.05 3.57
N ILE A 161 -0.21 7.11 2.41
CA ILE A 161 -0.82 6.82 1.11
C ILE A 161 -0.08 5.64 0.48
N ALA A 162 -0.80 4.55 0.22
CA ALA A 162 -0.35 3.57 -0.77
C ALA A 162 -0.71 4.14 -2.15
N SER A 163 0.29 4.32 -3.01
CA SER A 163 0.24 5.21 -4.16
C SER A 163 0.64 4.50 -5.45
N HIS A 164 -0.12 4.75 -6.50
CA HIS A 164 0.25 4.52 -7.88
C HIS A 164 0.66 5.87 -8.48
N GLY A 165 1.97 6.11 -8.58
CA GLY A 165 2.48 7.29 -9.29
C GLY A 165 2.34 8.65 -8.64
N LEU A 166 1.76 8.78 -7.43
CA LEU A 166 1.45 10.11 -6.86
C LEU A 166 2.67 10.93 -6.42
N HIS A 167 3.86 10.33 -6.36
CA HIS A 167 5.09 11.00 -5.90
C HIS A 167 5.91 11.63 -7.04
N ASN A 168 5.77 11.13 -8.27
CA ASN A 168 6.57 11.57 -9.42
C ASN A 168 5.85 11.44 -10.79
N GLY A 169 4.61 10.94 -10.82
CA GLY A 169 3.83 10.70 -12.04
C GLY A 169 4.19 9.42 -12.80
N SER A 170 5.01 8.51 -12.25
CA SER A 170 5.27 7.19 -12.85
C SER A 170 4.09 6.22 -12.63
N ASP A 171 4.19 5.01 -13.13
CA ASP A 171 3.25 3.91 -12.84
C ASP A 171 3.69 3.06 -11.64
N ASP A 172 4.78 3.43 -10.96
CA ASP A 172 5.33 2.64 -9.86
C ASP A 172 4.46 2.71 -8.61
N PHE A 173 4.40 1.58 -7.91
CA PHE A 173 3.83 1.52 -6.57
C PHE A 173 4.81 2.15 -5.57
N SER A 174 4.27 2.99 -4.68
CA SER A 174 5.01 3.67 -3.63
C SER A 174 4.16 3.77 -2.37
N VAL A 175 4.81 3.90 -1.22
CA VAL A 175 4.13 4.20 0.04
C VAL A 175 4.68 5.52 0.55
N ILE A 176 3.82 6.54 0.62
CA ILE A 176 4.27 7.93 0.77
C ILE A 176 3.56 8.67 1.90
N ALA A 177 4.29 9.59 2.51
CA ALA A 177 3.75 10.63 3.37
C ALA A 177 3.05 11.71 2.54
N ASP A 178 2.16 12.50 3.16
CA ASP A 178 1.54 13.66 2.51
C ASP A 178 2.55 14.65 1.92
N SER A 179 3.71 14.81 2.57
CA SER A 179 4.79 15.69 2.11
C SER A 179 5.54 15.18 0.90
N GLN A 180 5.42 13.89 0.58
CA GLN A 180 6.03 13.23 -0.58
C GLN A 180 5.09 13.17 -1.79
N PHE A 181 3.84 13.63 -1.64
CA PHE A 181 2.89 13.76 -2.74
C PHE A 181 3.32 14.93 -3.63
N ASP A 182 3.55 14.66 -4.92
CA ASP A 182 3.85 15.69 -5.92
C ASP A 182 2.82 16.84 -5.87
N PRO A 183 3.24 18.08 -5.58
CA PRO A 183 2.34 19.23 -5.49
C PRO A 183 1.57 19.50 -6.78
N ILE A 184 2.14 19.19 -7.95
CA ILE A 184 1.48 19.39 -9.24
C ILE A 184 0.33 18.38 -9.40
N ALA A 185 0.60 17.10 -9.14
CA ALA A 185 -0.42 16.05 -9.11
C ALA A 185 -1.53 16.38 -8.10
N ARG A 186 -1.20 16.86 -6.89
CA ARG A 186 -2.17 17.14 -5.82
C ARG A 186 -3.30 18.10 -6.24
N GLY A 187 -3.01 19.09 -7.11
CA GLY A 187 -4.03 19.99 -7.65
C GLY A 187 -5.08 19.29 -8.54
N LYS A 188 -4.69 18.18 -9.16
CA LYS A 188 -5.48 17.39 -10.12
C LYS A 188 -6.14 16.17 -9.48
N ILE A 189 -5.87 15.90 -8.21
CA ILE A 189 -6.45 14.78 -7.48
C ILE A 189 -7.64 15.27 -6.64
N GLU A 190 -8.68 14.44 -6.55
CA GLU A 190 -9.72 14.53 -5.53
C GLU A 190 -9.57 13.39 -4.51
N GLU A 191 -9.88 13.69 -3.26
CA GLU A 191 -9.97 12.70 -2.20
C GLU A 191 -11.44 12.39 -1.93
N LEU A 192 -11.80 11.11 -1.95
CA LEU A 192 -13.15 10.63 -1.70
C LEU A 192 -13.15 9.75 -0.45
N PRO A 193 -14.02 10.01 0.54
CA PRO A 193 -14.12 9.16 1.72
C PRO A 193 -14.59 7.75 1.31
N LEU A 194 -14.01 6.72 1.94
CA LEU A 194 -14.34 5.33 1.65
C LEU A 194 -14.98 4.63 2.85
N LEU A 195 -14.33 4.66 4.02
CA LEU A 195 -14.77 4.02 5.27
C LEU A 195 -14.35 4.82 6.50
#